data_AF-A0A2V8TQS6-F1
#
_entry.id   AF-A0A2V8TQS6-F1
#
_cell.length_a   1.000
_cell.length_b   1.000
_cell.length_c   1.000
_cell.angle_alpha   90.00
_cell.angle_beta   90.00
_cell.angle_gamma   90.00
#
_symmetry.space_group_name_H-M   'P 1'
#
loop_
_entity.id
_entity.type
_entity.pdbx_description
1 polymer ?
#
loop_
_entity_poly.entity_id
_entity_poly.type
_entity_poly.pdbx_seq_one_letter_code
_entity_poly.pdbx_strand_id
1 'polypeptide(L)'
;MGVAEAGLASIPVHRRPRLARRIGFRLWWTGGRLLLIGAGLLLAAVASRILAAVLGVALFGAWCRRRYVRSRGYQKRMLKAAFVGLCKQDPGTAREDLLFFLIQTRHPRWDPEMIGQMVRDHPTVDALLESLVRLERQLLE
;
A
#
# COMPACT_ATOMS: atom_id res chain seq x y z
N MET A 1 -11.77 -12.79 9.59
CA MET A 1 -12.35 -12.80 8.22
C MET A 1 -11.62 -11.79 7.35
N GLY A 2 -10.51 -12.18 6.71
CA GLY A 2 -9.52 -11.25 6.15
C GLY A 2 -8.92 -11.67 4.80
N VAL A 3 -9.60 -12.52 4.03
CA VAL A 3 -9.05 -13.09 2.78
C VAL A 3 -9.62 -12.40 1.53
N ALA A 4 -10.83 -11.83 1.60
CA ALA A 4 -11.48 -11.21 0.43
C ALA A 4 -10.98 -9.77 0.10
N GLU A 5 -10.63 -8.96 1.11
CA GLU A 5 -10.15 -7.58 0.86
C GLU A 5 -8.72 -7.52 0.29
N ALA A 6 -7.89 -8.55 0.54
CA ALA A 6 -6.54 -8.65 -0.02
C ALA A 6 -6.53 -9.02 -1.52
N GLY A 7 -7.57 -9.76 -1.98
CA GLY A 7 -7.68 -10.19 -3.37
C GLY A 7 -8.10 -9.09 -4.34
N LEU A 8 -8.87 -8.09 -3.91
CA LEU A 8 -9.39 -7.05 -4.82
C LEU A 8 -8.40 -5.90 -5.08
N ALA A 9 -7.44 -5.69 -4.18
CA ALA A 9 -6.41 -4.67 -4.33
C ALA A 9 -5.27 -5.08 -5.28
N SER A 10 -5.09 -6.38 -5.52
CA SER A 10 -4.05 -6.97 -6.38
C SER A 10 -4.53 -7.28 -7.81
N ILE A 11 -5.79 -6.99 -8.13
CA ILE A 11 -6.36 -7.23 -9.47
C ILE A 11 -6.21 -5.97 -10.33
N PRO A 12 -5.55 -6.07 -11.52
CA PRO A 12 -5.34 -4.95 -12.43
C PRO A 12 -6.67 -4.32 -12.85
N VAL A 13 -6.68 -3.00 -13.05
CA VAL A 13 -7.89 -2.18 -13.32
C VAL A 13 -8.75 -2.75 -14.47
N HIS A 14 -8.12 -3.37 -15.47
CA HIS A 14 -8.82 -3.97 -16.61
C HIS A 14 -9.68 -5.20 -16.23
N ARG A 15 -9.33 -5.92 -15.15
CA ARG A 15 -9.93 -7.21 -14.76
C ARG A 15 -10.99 -7.08 -13.66
N ARG A 16 -11.26 -5.85 -13.20
CA ARG A 16 -12.33 -5.60 -12.25
C ARG A 16 -13.69 -5.78 -12.91
N PRO A 17 -14.64 -6.51 -12.28
CA PRO A 17 -16.00 -6.68 -12.81
C PRO A 17 -16.62 -5.29 -13.05
N ARG A 18 -17.36 -5.13 -14.16
CA ARG A 18 -17.87 -3.82 -14.66
C ARG A 18 -18.59 -2.97 -13.60
N LEU A 19 -19.23 -3.62 -12.62
CA LEU A 19 -19.89 -2.97 -11.48
C LEU A 19 -18.95 -2.18 -10.55
N ALA A 20 -17.70 -2.64 -10.37
CA ALA A 20 -16.71 -1.99 -9.50
C ALA A 20 -16.09 -0.71 -10.11
N ARG A 21 -16.38 -0.39 -11.38
CA ARG A 21 -15.99 0.86 -12.04
C ARG A 21 -16.98 2.00 -11.82
N ARG A 22 -18.21 1.72 -11.36
CA ARG A 22 -19.19 2.78 -11.08
C ARG A 22 -18.82 3.49 -9.78
N ILE A 23 -18.56 4.79 -9.88
CA ILE A 23 -18.33 5.69 -8.74
C ILE A 23 -19.44 5.55 -7.70
N GLY A 24 -20.71 5.40 -8.13
CA GLY A 24 -21.85 5.19 -7.25
C GLY A 24 -21.81 3.90 -6.42
N PHE A 25 -21.31 2.78 -6.98
CA PHE A 25 -21.15 1.53 -6.23
C PHE A 25 -20.03 1.65 -5.19
N ARG A 26 -18.94 2.33 -5.54
CA ARG A 26 -17.85 2.67 -4.61
C ARG A 26 -18.33 3.56 -3.47
N LEU A 27 -19.13 4.59 -3.75
CA LEU A 27 -19.71 5.47 -2.74
C LEU A 27 -20.67 4.70 -1.83
N TRP A 28 -21.56 3.89 -2.40
CA TRP A 28 -22.54 3.10 -1.66
C TRP A 28 -21.88 2.06 -0.75
N TRP A 29 -20.86 1.34 -1.24
CA TRP A 29 -20.13 0.37 -0.43
C TRP A 29 -19.35 1.02 0.71
N THR A 30 -18.71 2.17 0.44
CA THR A 30 -17.96 2.90 1.47
C THR A 30 -18.89 3.52 2.51
N GLY A 31 -20.01 4.10 2.07
CA GLY A 31 -21.04 4.68 2.94
C GLY A 31 -21.74 3.61 3.78
N GLY A 32 -22.13 2.48 3.17
CA GLY A 32 -22.74 1.36 3.87
C GLY A 32 -21.82 0.77 4.94
N ARG A 33 -20.51 0.67 4.66
CA ARG A 33 -19.53 0.22 5.65
C ARG A 33 -19.39 1.18 6.83
N LEU A 34 -19.42 2.49 6.58
CA LEU A 34 -19.39 3.50 7.63
C LEU A 34 -20.67 3.47 8.48
N LEU A 35 -21.83 3.27 7.85
CA LEU A 35 -23.11 3.10 8.54
C LEU A 35 -23.11 1.87 9.46
N LEU A 36 -22.61 0.73 8.98
CA LEU A 36 -22.47 -0.50 9.78
C LEU A 36 -21.52 -0.33 10.97
N ILE A 37 -20.37 0.31 10.75
CA ILE A 37 -19.43 0.62 11.82
C ILE A 37 -20.06 1.58 12.83
N GLY A 38 -20.75 2.62 12.35
CA GLY A 38 -21.45 3.59 13.18
C GLY A 38 -22.56 2.94 14.01
N ALA A 39 -23.40 2.12 13.40
CA ALA A 39 -24.47 1.38 14.06
C ALA A 39 -23.94 0.39 15.10
N GLY A 40 -22.85 -0.33 14.79
CA GLY A 40 -22.18 -1.21 15.74
C GLY A 40 -21.59 -0.45 16.94
N LEU A 41 -21.01 0.72 16.71
CA LEU A 41 -20.51 1.60 17.79
C LEU A 41 -21.65 2.17 18.63
N LEU A 42 -22.77 2.53 18.02
CA LEU A 42 -23.94 3.07 18.69
C LEU A 42 -24.60 2.01 19.58
N LEU A 43 -24.78 0.79 19.07
CA LEU A 43 -25.25 -0.37 19.84
C LEU A 43 -24.31 -0.70 21.00
N ALA A 44 -22.99 -0.67 20.76
CA ALA A 44 -22.00 -0.86 21.81
C ALA A 44 -22.05 0.26 22.87
N ALA A 45 -22.30 1.51 22.46
CA ALA A 45 -22.36 2.65 23.38
C ALA A 45 -23.61 2.63 24.28
N VAL A 46 -24.73 2.11 23.76
CA VAL A 46 -25.95 1.87 24.54
C VAL A 46 -25.74 0.74 25.55
N ALA A 47 -25.00 -0.32 25.19
CA ALA A 47 -24.71 -1.44 26.09
C ALA A 47 -23.63 -1.11 27.13
N SER A 48 -22.52 -0.48 26.72
CA SER A 48 -21.43 -0.08 27.61
C SER A 48 -20.51 0.95 26.92
N ARG A 49 -20.46 2.16 27.50
CA ARG A 49 -19.62 3.26 27.01
C ARG A 49 -18.12 2.91 26.98
N ILE A 50 -17.66 2.07 27.90
CA ILE A 50 -16.26 1.63 27.99
C ILE A 50 -15.91 0.73 26.79
N LEU A 51 -16.78 -0.23 26.46
CA LEU A 51 -16.60 -1.12 25.32
C LEU A 51 -16.60 -0.37 24.00
N ALA A 52 -17.49 0.62 23.85
CA ALA A 52 -17.52 1.50 22.68
C ALA A 52 -16.24 2.35 22.55
N ALA A 53 -15.70 2.87 23.66
CA ALA A 53 -14.45 3.62 23.65
C ALA A 53 -13.26 2.75 23.24
N VAL A 54 -13.14 1.54 23.78
CA VAL A 54 -12.06 0.59 23.42
C VAL A 54 -12.15 0.20 21.94
N LEU A 55 -13.34 -0.13 21.43
CA LEU A 55 -13.58 -0.42 20.02
C LEU A 55 -13.27 0.78 19.12
N GLY A 56 -13.68 1.97 19.54
CA GLY A 56 -13.41 3.23 18.83
C GLY A 56 -11.90 3.49 18.71
N VAL A 57 -11.15 3.38 19.80
CA VAL A 57 -9.69 3.56 19.82
C VAL A 57 -9.00 2.49 18.97
N ALA A 58 -9.42 1.22 19.06
CA ALA A 58 -8.85 0.15 18.25
C ALA A 58 -9.08 0.37 16.74
N LEU A 59 -10.30 0.77 16.36
CA LEU A 59 -10.63 1.10 14.96
C LEU A 59 -9.87 2.33 14.47
N PHE A 60 -9.77 3.37 15.30
CA PHE A 60 -9.03 4.58 14.98
C PHE A 60 -7.53 4.30 14.85
N GLY A 61 -6.95 3.52 15.76
CA GLY A 61 -5.57 3.07 15.68
C GLY A 61 -5.30 2.24 14.42
N ALA A 62 -6.20 1.31 14.07
CA ALA A 62 -6.09 0.54 12.84
C ALA A 62 -6.21 1.42 11.59
N TRP A 63 -7.09 2.43 11.61
CA TRP A 63 -7.25 3.39 10.51
C TRP A 63 -6.01 4.28 10.36
N CYS A 64 -5.50 4.86 11.46
CA CYS A 64 -4.28 5.64 11.49
C CYS A 64 -3.08 4.81 11.03
N ARG A 65 -2.95 3.56 11.49
CA ARG A 65 -1.92 2.64 11.02
C ARG A 65 -2.02 2.38 9.52
N ARG A 66 -3.22 2.07 9.00
CA ARG A 66 -3.43 1.88 7.56
C ARG A 66 -3.06 3.13 6.77
N ARG A 67 -3.44 4.32 7.26
CA ARG A 67 -3.13 5.61 6.61
C ARG A 67 -1.63 5.91 6.67
N TYR A 68 -0.97 5.58 7.77
CA TYR A 68 0.46 5.79 7.97
C TYR A 68 1.31 4.84 7.12
N VAL A 69 0.96 3.56 7.04
CA VAL A 69 1.65 2.58 6.16
C VAL A 69 1.49 2.95 4.68
N ARG A 70 0.37 3.60 4.32
CA ARG A 70 0.16 4.17 2.98
C ARG A 70 0.83 5.53 2.76
N SER A 71 1.47 6.11 3.77
CA SER A 71 2.15 7.40 3.63
C SER A 71 3.41 7.26 2.78
N ARG A 72 3.59 8.21 1.85
CA ARG A 72 4.78 8.30 0.98
C ARG A 72 6.08 8.27 1.78
N GLY A 73 6.11 8.97 2.92
CA GLY A 73 7.28 9.03 3.78
C GLY A 73 7.66 7.68 4.40
N TYR A 74 6.66 6.87 4.77
CA TYR A 74 6.89 5.54 5.35
C TYR A 74 7.40 4.55 4.31
N GLN A 75 6.78 4.52 3.12
CA GLN A 75 7.23 3.69 2.01
C GLN A 75 8.67 4.04 1.60
N LYS A 76 8.99 5.35 1.52
CA LYS A 76 10.35 5.83 1.23
C LYS A 76 11.36 5.39 2.29
N ARG A 77 11.04 5.54 3.58
CA ARG A 77 11.92 5.12 4.68
C ARG A 77 12.16 3.61 4.70
N MET A 78 11.12 2.81 4.48
CA MET A 78 11.27 1.35 4.43
C MET A 78 12.15 0.91 3.26
N LEU A 79 11.95 1.47 2.06
CA LEU A 79 12.74 1.08 0.90
C LEU A 79 14.21 1.51 1.05
N LYS A 80 14.46 2.70 1.62
CA LYS A 80 15.81 3.16 1.96
C LYS A 80 16.48 2.26 3.01
N ALA A 81 15.74 1.85 4.03
CA ALA A 81 16.26 0.92 5.03
C ALA A 81 16.60 -0.46 4.43
N ALA A 82 15.76 -0.97 3.52
CA ALA A 82 16.03 -2.22 2.80
C ALA A 82 17.27 -2.10 1.91
N PHE A 83 17.44 -1.00 1.18
CA PHE A 83 18.64 -0.73 0.38
C PHE A 83 19.91 -0.67 1.24
N VAL A 84 19.87 0.04 2.38
CA VAL A 84 21.01 0.08 3.31
C VAL A 84 21.32 -1.31 3.89
N GLY A 85 20.30 -2.13 4.13
CA GLY A 85 20.48 -3.53 4.53
C GLY A 85 21.21 -4.35 3.48
N LEU A 86 20.79 -4.23 2.21
CA LEU A 86 21.43 -4.89 1.07
C LEU A 86 22.87 -4.43 0.87
N CYS A 87 23.16 -3.13 0.95
CA CYS A 87 24.53 -2.62 0.87
C CYS A 87 25.43 -3.13 2.00
N LYS A 88 24.86 -3.44 3.18
CA LYS A 88 25.62 -4.03 4.30
C LYS A 88 25.86 -5.52 4.13
N GLN A 89 24.92 -6.23 3.48
CA GLN A 89 25.05 -7.67 3.22
C GLN A 89 26.05 -7.93 2.08
N ASP A 90 26.00 -7.15 1.01
CA ASP A 90 26.85 -7.30 -0.17
C ASP A 90 27.58 -5.99 -0.52
N PRO A 91 28.66 -5.65 0.22
CA PRO A 91 29.38 -4.38 0.03
C PRO A 91 30.17 -4.31 -1.29
N GLY A 92 30.41 -5.44 -1.96
CA GLY A 92 31.16 -5.51 -3.22
C GLY A 92 30.30 -5.35 -4.49
N THR A 93 28.98 -5.37 -4.35
CA THR A 93 28.05 -5.33 -5.50
C THR A 93 27.80 -3.88 -5.92
N ALA A 94 27.69 -3.64 -7.23
CA ALA A 94 27.36 -2.30 -7.73
C ALA A 94 26.00 -1.85 -7.17
N ARG A 95 25.90 -0.57 -6.80
CA ARG A 95 24.66 -0.02 -6.23
C ARG A 95 23.46 -0.17 -7.18
N GLU A 96 23.72 -0.13 -8.48
CA GLU A 96 22.74 -0.33 -9.55
C GLU A 96 22.15 -1.75 -9.51
N ASP A 97 22.99 -2.76 -9.34
CA ASP A 97 22.55 -4.16 -9.23
C ASP A 97 21.75 -4.40 -7.95
N LEU A 98 22.14 -3.76 -6.84
CA LEU A 98 21.37 -3.82 -5.59
C LEU A 98 20.01 -3.13 -5.72
N LEU A 99 19.93 -2.01 -6.44
CA LEU A 99 18.67 -1.33 -6.76
C LEU A 99 17.79 -2.19 -7.68
N PHE A 100 18.37 -2.79 -8.70
CA PHE A 100 17.70 -3.72 -9.60
C PHE A 100 17.10 -4.89 -8.83
N PHE A 101 17.90 -5.55 -7.99
CA PHE A 101 17.46 -6.68 -7.18
C PHE A 101 16.35 -6.30 -6.20
N LEU A 102 16.45 -5.13 -5.56
CA LEU A 102 15.43 -4.60 -4.67
C LEU A 102 14.09 -4.40 -5.38
N ILE A 103 14.09 -3.83 -6.58
CA ILE A 103 12.87 -3.63 -7.37
C ILE A 103 12.31 -4.96 -7.87
N GLN A 104 13.17 -5.82 -8.42
CA GLN A 104 12.76 -7.11 -8.96
C GLN A 104 12.13 -8.00 -7.88
N THR A 105 12.68 -7.99 -6.65
CA THR A 105 12.11 -8.71 -5.51
C THR A 105 10.74 -8.18 -5.12
N ARG A 106 10.56 -6.85 -5.16
CA ARG A 106 9.28 -6.20 -4.80
C ARG A 106 8.23 -6.35 -5.90
N HIS A 107 8.64 -6.37 -7.16
CA HIS A 107 7.80 -6.44 -8.34
C HIS A 107 8.28 -7.53 -9.31
N PRO A 108 8.12 -8.81 -8.97
CA PRO A 108 8.66 -9.92 -9.77
C PRO A 108 7.99 -10.08 -11.15
N ARG A 109 6.90 -9.34 -11.40
CA ARG A 109 6.16 -9.33 -12.67
C ARG A 109 6.57 -8.19 -13.59
N TRP A 110 7.43 -7.28 -13.14
CA TRP A 110 7.92 -6.19 -13.96
C TRP A 110 9.01 -6.71 -14.88
N ASP A 111 9.01 -6.19 -16.10
CA ASP A 111 9.97 -6.58 -17.10
C ASP A 111 11.40 -6.19 -16.64
N PRO A 112 12.37 -7.13 -16.64
CA PRO A 112 13.74 -6.86 -16.24
C PRO A 112 14.37 -5.71 -17.04
N GLU A 113 14.05 -5.59 -18.32
CA GLU A 113 14.61 -4.56 -19.19
C GLU A 113 14.10 -3.18 -18.79
N MET A 114 12.81 -3.07 -18.49
CA MET A 114 12.20 -1.85 -17.91
C MET A 114 12.83 -1.48 -16.56
N ILE A 115 13.06 -2.43 -15.65
CA ILE A 115 13.71 -2.16 -14.36
C ILE A 115 15.15 -1.66 -14.60
N GLY A 116 15.89 -2.30 -15.50
CA GLY A 116 17.24 -1.90 -15.87
C GLY A 116 17.32 -0.49 -16.47
N GLN A 117 16.35 -0.11 -17.31
CA GLN A 117 16.21 1.27 -17.80
C GLN A 117 15.93 2.25 -16.68
N MET A 118 14.99 1.96 -15.78
CA MET A 118 14.69 2.84 -14.65
C MET A 118 15.90 3.08 -13.75
N VAL A 119 16.70 2.03 -13.50
CA VAL A 119 17.94 2.15 -12.70
C VAL A 119 18.98 3.02 -13.39
N ARG A 120 19.12 2.92 -14.72
CA ARG A 120 20.01 3.78 -15.50
C ARG A 120 19.53 5.24 -15.54
N ASP A 121 18.23 5.46 -15.73
CA ASP A 121 17.63 6.80 -15.81
C ASP A 121 17.62 7.49 -14.44
N HIS A 122 17.61 6.72 -13.35
CA HIS A 122 17.58 7.21 -11.98
C HIS A 122 18.60 6.45 -11.10
N PRO A 123 19.91 6.77 -11.20
CA PRO A 123 20.96 6.05 -10.49
C PRO A 123 20.99 6.32 -8.97
N THR A 124 20.11 7.19 -8.46
CA THR A 124 19.97 7.47 -7.04
C THR A 124 18.73 6.81 -6.47
N VAL A 125 18.88 6.23 -5.28
CA VAL A 125 17.79 5.59 -4.51
C VAL A 125 16.60 6.54 -4.37
N ASP A 126 16.84 7.84 -4.15
CA ASP A 126 15.80 8.84 -3.96
C ASP A 126 15.00 9.14 -5.24
N ALA A 127 15.66 9.28 -6.39
CA ALA A 127 15.00 9.55 -7.67
C ALA A 127 14.23 8.33 -8.19
N LEU A 128 14.84 7.14 -8.06
CA LEU A 128 14.23 5.86 -8.41
C LEU A 128 12.97 5.58 -7.58
N LEU A 129 13.01 5.91 -6.28
CA LEU A 129 11.85 5.83 -5.38
C LEU A 129 10.73 6.75 -5.80
N GLU A 130 11.06 7.97 -6.20
CA GLU A 130 10.04 8.96 -6.55
C GLU A 130 9.33 8.59 -7.85
N SER A 131 10.06 8.07 -8.84
CA SER A 131 9.48 7.55 -10.08
C SER A 131 8.66 6.28 -9.83
N LEU A 132 9.15 5.34 -9.01
CA LEU A 132 8.41 4.15 -8.57
C LEU A 132 7.08 4.50 -7.91
N VAL A 133 7.07 5.44 -6.97
CA VAL A 133 5.86 5.84 -6.26
C VAL A 133 4.87 6.56 -7.19
N ARG A 134 5.35 7.30 -8.19
CA ARG A 134 4.47 7.88 -9.23
C ARG A 134 3.86 6.80 -10.11
N LEU A 135 4.66 5.84 -10.57
CA LEU A 135 4.19 4.73 -11.42
C LEU A 135 3.24 3.79 -10.69
N GLU A 136 3.54 3.38 -9.45
CA GLU A 136 2.62 2.58 -8.63
C GLU A 136 1.27 3.31 -8.48
N ARG A 137 1.28 4.65 -8.34
CA ARG A 137 0.05 5.44 -8.24
C ARG A 137 -0.73 5.48 -9.55
N GLN A 138 -0.06 5.67 -10.69
CA GLN A 138 -0.71 5.67 -12.01
C GLN A 138 -1.26 4.30 -12.39
N LEU A 139 -0.65 3.21 -11.93
CA LEU A 139 -1.13 1.85 -12.18
C LEU A 139 -2.29 1.43 -11.25
N LEU A 140 -2.48 2.14 -10.13
CA LEU A 140 -3.53 1.89 -9.14
C LEU A 140 -4.78 2.77 -9.31
N GLU A 141 -4.68 3.87 -10.06
CA GLU A 141 -5.80 4.73 -10.49
C GLU A 141 -6.48 4.16 -11.75
#